data_AF-A0A6G1PIE2-F1
#
_entry.id   AF-A0A6G1PIE2-F1
#
_cell.length_a   1.000
_cell.length_b   1.000
_cell.length_c   1.000
_cell.angle_alpha   90.00
_cell.angle_beta   90.00
_cell.angle_gamma   90.00
#
_symmetry.space_group_name_H-M   'P 1'
#
loop_
_entity.id
_entity.type
_entity.pdbx_description
1 polymer ?
#
loop_
_entity_poly.entity_id
_entity_poly.type
_entity_poly.pdbx_seq_one_letter_code
_entity_poly.pdbx_strand_id
1 'polypeptide(L)'
;MKLTDNVLRSFRVAKVFRENSDKINCFDFSSNGETIISSSDDDSLVLYDCQEGKPKRTLYSKKYGVDLIRYTHAANTVVYSSNKIDDTIRYLSLHDNKYIRYFPGHNKRVTSLSMSPVDDTFISGSLDKTIRLWDLRSPNCQGPFATFKLQYDRTCEWTGLKFSNDGKLILLSTNGGALRILDAFKGAVLHSFGGYNNSKGVTLEASFTPDSQFVMIGSEDGKIHVWNAESGMKVALLDGKHTGPITCLQFNPKFMTFASACSNMGFSDHYPGLDSPSVGAKFGRGGKVGRPAMFLSLVVTPELRDILARARGGAVRLIKVRIEDEQLVVGAYREPERSWDQDYDPFLLPLLEDQEPCYVLYRLDSQNAQGYEWIFISWSPDQSPVKQKMLYAATRATVKKEFGGGHVKYEMFGTTEVKTEISVESKHQTLQGLAFPLKETAKRALQQLAQKRINYVQLRLDVEKEIIELVHSNPTETPDLPRRVPKDTPRYHFFLYKHSHEGDYLESFVFIYSMPGYSCSIKERMLYSSCKSRLLEEVEKDYHLEVAKKLEIDNGDELTEEFLYEEVHPKQHAHKQAFAKPRGPAGKRGHKRLIKGTGETIQSS
;
A
#
# COMPACT_ATOMS: atom_id res chain seq x y z
N MET A 1 16.81 -6.50 -0.55
CA MET A 1 17.93 -7.45 -0.29
C MET A 1 17.44 -8.82 -0.72
N LYS A 2 18.14 -9.53 -1.61
CA LYS A 2 17.69 -10.86 -2.07
C LYS A 2 17.97 -11.89 -0.98
N LEU A 3 17.00 -12.73 -0.64
CA LEU A 3 17.23 -13.86 0.27
C LEU A 3 18.22 -14.83 -0.40
N THR A 4 19.36 -15.06 0.23
CA THR A 4 20.36 -16.07 -0.17
C THR A 4 20.38 -17.18 0.88
N ASP A 5 20.75 -18.41 0.51
CA ASP A 5 20.73 -19.58 1.42
C ASP A 5 21.51 -19.33 2.72
N ASN A 6 22.63 -18.59 2.64
CA ASN A 6 23.43 -18.21 3.80
C ASN A 6 22.65 -17.36 4.81
N VAL A 7 21.75 -16.49 4.34
CA VAL A 7 20.87 -15.65 5.16
C VAL A 7 19.81 -16.52 5.85
N LEU A 8 19.26 -17.52 5.17
CA LEU A 8 18.28 -18.43 5.78
C LEU A 8 18.85 -19.25 6.95
N ARG A 9 20.17 -19.48 6.99
CA ARG A 9 20.80 -20.31 8.01
C ARG A 9 21.22 -19.56 9.28
N SER A 10 21.30 -18.23 9.28
CA SER A 10 21.77 -17.46 10.45
C SER A 10 20.65 -16.99 11.39
N PHE A 11 19.40 -17.34 11.09
CA PHE A 11 18.20 -16.97 11.84
C PHE A 11 18.18 -17.47 13.30
N ARG A 12 17.89 -16.61 14.29
CA ARG A 12 17.77 -16.97 15.73
C ARG A 12 16.67 -16.24 16.51
N VAL A 13 16.15 -16.86 17.58
CA VAL A 13 15.05 -16.34 18.42
C VAL A 13 15.39 -14.97 19.07
N ALA A 14 14.57 -13.94 18.87
CA ALA A 14 14.77 -12.55 19.31
C ALA A 14 13.91 -12.15 20.52
N LYS A 15 12.59 -12.38 20.49
CA LYS A 15 11.66 -12.05 21.59
C LYS A 15 10.67 -13.20 21.84
N VAL A 16 10.09 -13.26 23.05
CA VAL A 16 9.06 -14.23 23.45
C VAL A 16 8.04 -13.50 24.32
N PHE A 17 6.76 -13.56 23.96
CA PHE A 17 5.65 -12.97 24.72
C PHE A 17 4.90 -14.05 25.50
N ARG A 18 4.65 -13.83 26.80
CA ARG A 18 4.00 -14.80 27.71
C ARG A 18 2.75 -14.24 28.41
N GLU A 19 2.24 -13.11 27.97
CA GLU A 19 1.15 -12.40 28.65
C GLU A 19 -0.25 -12.98 28.35
N ASN A 20 -0.37 -13.83 27.32
CA ASN A 20 -1.66 -14.42 26.94
C ASN A 20 -2.00 -15.60 27.85
N SER A 21 -3.23 -15.61 28.39
CA SER A 21 -3.71 -16.67 29.29
C SER A 21 -4.03 -17.96 28.55
N ASP A 22 -4.55 -17.83 27.33
CA ASP A 22 -5.08 -18.93 26.53
C ASP A 22 -4.34 -19.08 25.20
N LYS A 23 -4.71 -20.15 24.47
CA LYS A 23 -4.07 -20.51 23.20
C LYS A 23 -4.30 -19.43 22.15
N ILE A 24 -3.22 -19.03 21.47
CA ILE A 24 -3.25 -18.14 20.32
C ILE A 24 -3.66 -18.96 19.10
N ASN A 25 -4.74 -18.54 18.43
CA ASN A 25 -5.27 -19.21 17.25
C ASN A 25 -4.58 -18.74 15.97
N CYS A 26 -4.37 -17.42 15.86
CA CYS A 26 -3.80 -16.83 14.67
C CYS A 26 -3.11 -15.51 15.02
N PHE A 27 -2.20 -15.07 14.15
CA PHE A 27 -1.62 -13.74 14.21
C PHE A 27 -1.36 -13.22 12.79
N ASP A 28 -1.27 -11.90 12.66
CA ASP A 28 -0.91 -11.25 11.40
C ASP A 28 -0.10 -9.97 11.62
N PHE A 29 0.74 -9.62 10.65
CA PHE A 29 1.50 -8.38 10.62
C PHE A 29 0.76 -7.32 9.81
N SER A 30 0.83 -6.07 10.24
CA SER A 30 0.40 -4.94 9.42
C SER A 30 1.30 -4.77 8.20
N SER A 31 0.77 -4.18 7.12
CA SER A 31 1.51 -3.92 5.88
C SER A 31 2.77 -3.06 6.09
N ASN A 32 2.75 -2.18 7.09
CA ASN A 32 3.91 -1.36 7.49
C ASN A 32 4.91 -2.09 8.42
N GLY A 33 4.60 -3.31 8.87
CA GLY A 33 5.41 -4.14 9.76
C GLY A 33 5.59 -3.60 11.18
N GLU A 34 4.82 -2.60 11.58
CA GLU A 34 4.94 -1.94 12.89
C GLU A 34 4.10 -2.60 13.97
N THR A 35 2.98 -3.22 13.60
CA THR A 35 2.05 -3.83 14.55
C THR A 35 1.75 -5.27 14.19
N ILE A 36 1.67 -6.13 15.20
CA ILE A 36 1.14 -7.48 15.08
C ILE A 36 -0.24 -7.49 15.72
N ILE A 37 -1.17 -8.24 15.16
CA ILE A 37 -2.40 -8.59 15.84
C ILE A 37 -2.44 -10.09 16.10
N SER A 38 -2.89 -10.48 17.29
CA SER A 38 -3.15 -11.89 17.61
C SER A 38 -4.61 -12.10 17.99
N SER A 39 -5.15 -13.26 17.62
CA SER A 39 -6.40 -13.80 18.11
C SER A 39 -6.15 -14.94 19.10
N SER A 40 -6.96 -15.00 20.16
CA SER A 40 -6.86 -16.00 21.22
C SER A 40 -8.23 -16.58 21.55
N ASP A 41 -8.24 -17.78 22.14
CA ASP A 41 -9.46 -18.51 22.55
C ASP A 41 -10.28 -17.78 23.64
N ASP A 42 -9.69 -16.79 24.32
CA ASP A 42 -10.36 -15.92 25.31
C ASP A 42 -11.26 -14.83 24.67
N ASP A 43 -11.61 -14.98 23.38
CA ASP A 43 -12.33 -14.01 22.55
C ASP A 43 -11.60 -12.66 22.39
N SER A 44 -10.30 -12.59 22.71
CA SER A 44 -9.49 -11.37 22.67
C SER A 44 -8.74 -11.19 21.35
N LEU A 45 -8.59 -9.92 20.99
CA LEU A 45 -7.77 -9.42 19.91
C LEU A 45 -6.73 -8.48 20.49
N VAL A 46 -5.48 -8.93 20.54
CA VAL A 46 -4.39 -8.15 21.12
C VAL A 46 -3.53 -7.58 20.01
N LEU A 47 -3.38 -6.26 20.01
CA LEU A 47 -2.50 -5.53 19.11
C LEU A 47 -1.19 -5.26 19.82
N TYR A 48 -0.09 -5.77 19.28
CA TYR A 48 1.25 -5.57 19.78
C TYR A 48 2.00 -4.57 18.92
N ASP A 49 2.77 -3.71 19.58
CA ASP A 49 3.78 -2.91 18.90
C ASP A 49 5.04 -3.76 18.67
N CYS A 50 5.47 -3.91 17.41
CA CYS A 50 6.66 -4.68 17.07
C CYS A 50 7.94 -4.00 17.58
N GLN A 51 7.94 -2.67 17.66
CA GLN A 51 9.10 -1.90 18.09
C GLN A 51 9.31 -2.08 19.59
N GLU A 52 8.28 -1.81 20.38
CA GLU A 52 8.37 -1.90 21.84
C GLU A 52 8.26 -3.34 22.37
N GLY A 53 7.59 -4.23 21.64
CA GLY A 53 7.27 -5.58 22.13
C GLY A 53 6.32 -5.54 23.32
N LYS A 54 5.32 -4.65 23.28
CA LYS A 54 4.30 -4.53 24.32
C LYS A 54 2.91 -4.55 23.69
N PRO A 55 1.88 -5.04 24.41
CA PRO A 55 0.51 -4.91 23.96
C PRO A 55 0.12 -3.42 23.98
N LYS A 56 -0.27 -2.89 22.82
CA LYS A 56 -0.76 -1.53 22.65
C LYS A 56 -2.25 -1.43 22.98
N ARG A 57 -3.04 -2.41 22.56
CA ARG A 57 -4.49 -2.42 22.75
C ARG A 57 -5.04 -3.84 22.75
N THR A 58 -6.00 -4.11 23.64
CA THR A 58 -6.77 -5.35 23.64
C THR A 58 -8.23 -5.03 23.34
N LEU A 59 -8.81 -5.72 22.36
CA LEU A 59 -10.22 -5.67 21.98
C LEU A 59 -10.86 -7.02 22.28
N TYR A 60 -12.17 -7.05 22.51
CA TYR A 60 -12.90 -8.27 22.82
C TYR A 60 -14.13 -8.43 21.92
N SER A 61 -14.28 -9.61 21.33
CA SER A 61 -15.45 -10.00 20.51
C SER A 61 -16.27 -11.09 21.22
N LYS A 62 -16.65 -10.86 22.48
CA LYS A 62 -17.29 -11.85 23.36
C LYS A 62 -18.54 -12.54 22.80
N LYS A 63 -19.30 -11.82 21.97
CA LYS A 63 -20.55 -12.33 21.38
C LYS A 63 -20.27 -13.39 20.31
N TYR A 64 -19.31 -13.14 19.43
CA TYR A 64 -19.10 -13.96 18.23
C TYR A 64 -17.85 -14.85 18.29
N GLY A 65 -16.95 -14.55 19.23
CA GLY A 65 -15.62 -15.13 19.34
C GLY A 65 -14.73 -14.82 18.13
N VAL A 66 -13.47 -15.22 18.23
CA VAL A 66 -12.43 -14.93 17.22
C VAL A 66 -11.55 -16.16 17.01
N ASP A 67 -11.35 -16.52 15.74
CA ASP A 67 -10.48 -17.63 15.36
C ASP A 67 -9.31 -17.15 14.49
N LEU A 68 -9.55 -16.90 13.20
CA LEU A 68 -8.54 -16.44 12.26
C LEU A 68 -8.59 -14.92 12.14
N ILE A 69 -7.43 -14.27 12.05
CA ILE A 69 -7.35 -12.81 11.86
C ILE A 69 -6.34 -12.42 10.80
N ARG A 70 -6.70 -11.42 9.99
CA ARG A 70 -5.84 -10.79 8.98
C ARG A 70 -6.00 -9.27 8.97
N TYR A 71 -4.89 -8.56 8.76
CA TYR A 71 -4.90 -7.17 8.38
C TYR A 71 -5.42 -7.00 6.95
N THR A 72 -6.08 -5.88 6.74
CA THR A 72 -6.35 -5.38 5.38
C THR A 72 -5.24 -4.43 4.93
N HIS A 73 -5.31 -3.94 3.69
CA HIS A 73 -4.37 -2.93 3.19
C HIS A 73 -4.34 -1.65 4.02
N ALA A 74 -5.47 -1.30 4.64
CA ALA A 74 -5.55 -0.21 5.58
C ALA A 74 -5.07 -0.63 6.99
N ALA A 75 -4.17 0.18 7.56
CA ALA A 75 -3.46 -0.15 8.80
C ALA A 75 -4.35 -0.32 10.05
N ASN A 76 -5.55 0.25 10.03
CA ASN A 76 -6.46 0.26 11.19
C ASN A 76 -7.66 -0.67 11.02
N THR A 77 -7.63 -1.57 10.03
CA THR A 77 -8.78 -2.41 9.71
C THR A 77 -8.37 -3.86 9.51
N VAL A 78 -9.20 -4.75 10.05
CA VAL A 78 -8.90 -6.19 10.11
C VAL A 78 -10.12 -7.01 9.74
N VAL A 79 -9.87 -8.16 9.13
CA VAL A 79 -10.88 -9.18 8.85
C VAL A 79 -10.61 -10.37 9.75
N TYR A 80 -11.65 -10.88 10.41
CA TYR A 80 -11.52 -12.07 11.25
C TYR A 80 -12.71 -13.02 11.08
N SER A 81 -12.47 -14.31 11.30
CA SER A 81 -13.52 -15.33 11.34
C SER A 81 -14.03 -15.54 12.77
N SER A 82 -15.33 -15.78 12.88
CA SER A 82 -15.96 -16.11 14.16
C SER A 82 -16.13 -17.60 14.35
N ASN A 83 -16.23 -18.02 15.62
CA ASN A 83 -16.25 -19.42 16.02
C ASN A 83 -17.37 -19.79 17.02
N LYS A 84 -18.13 -18.81 17.55
CA LYS A 84 -19.05 -19.04 18.68
C LYS A 84 -20.52 -19.17 18.28
N ILE A 85 -21.04 -18.19 17.52
CA ILE A 85 -22.46 -18.13 17.14
C ILE A 85 -22.64 -18.50 15.67
N ASP A 86 -21.76 -18.00 14.81
CA ASP A 86 -21.84 -18.15 13.37
C ASP A 86 -20.45 -18.21 12.73
N ASP A 87 -20.35 -18.92 11.63
CA ASP A 87 -19.11 -19.07 10.84
C ASP A 87 -18.92 -17.89 9.85
N THR A 88 -19.46 -16.72 10.18
CA THR A 88 -19.38 -15.53 9.31
C THR A 88 -18.04 -14.82 9.50
N ILE A 89 -17.59 -14.18 8.41
CA ILE A 89 -16.37 -13.39 8.40
C ILE A 89 -16.74 -11.93 8.64
N ARG A 90 -16.00 -11.25 9.51
CA ARG A 90 -16.30 -9.91 10.00
C ARG A 90 -15.19 -8.93 9.66
N TYR A 91 -15.58 -7.76 9.18
CA TYR A 91 -14.67 -6.65 8.91
C TYR A 91 -14.76 -5.60 10.02
N LEU A 92 -13.68 -5.38 10.76
CA LEU A 92 -13.61 -4.59 11.97
C LEU A 92 -12.64 -3.40 11.81
N SER A 93 -13.08 -2.21 12.22
CA SER A 93 -12.19 -1.07 12.45
C SER A 93 -11.58 -1.15 13.84
N LEU A 94 -10.25 -1.21 13.91
CA LEU A 94 -9.47 -1.20 15.16
C LEU A 94 -9.51 0.16 15.86
N HIS A 95 -9.72 1.26 15.13
CA HIS A 95 -9.76 2.60 15.72
C HIS A 95 -11.00 2.76 16.60
N ASP A 96 -12.17 2.55 16.01
CA ASP A 96 -13.48 2.80 16.63
C ASP A 96 -14.10 1.54 17.27
N ASN A 97 -13.46 0.37 17.10
CA ASN A 97 -14.02 -0.93 17.49
C ASN A 97 -15.44 -1.17 16.93
N LYS A 98 -15.65 -0.74 15.68
CA LYS A 98 -16.94 -0.83 14.98
C LYS A 98 -16.83 -1.81 13.82
N TYR A 99 -17.83 -2.70 13.71
CA TYR A 99 -18.00 -3.55 12.55
C TYR A 99 -18.36 -2.71 11.34
N ILE A 100 -17.50 -2.77 10.32
CA ILE A 100 -17.71 -2.08 9.06
C ILE A 100 -18.69 -2.90 8.22
N ARG A 101 -18.42 -4.21 8.06
CA ARG A 101 -19.20 -5.14 7.23
C ARG A 101 -19.16 -6.57 7.76
N TYR A 102 -20.10 -7.37 7.25
CA TYR A 102 -20.23 -8.80 7.50
C TYR A 102 -20.24 -9.53 6.16
N PHE A 103 -19.59 -10.70 6.09
CA PHE A 103 -19.56 -11.55 4.91
C PHE A 103 -20.24 -12.89 5.24
N PRO A 104 -21.58 -12.95 5.11
CA PRO A 104 -22.34 -14.17 5.31
C PRO A 104 -22.23 -15.07 4.07
N GLY A 105 -22.02 -16.37 4.27
CA GLY A 105 -22.11 -17.31 3.15
C GLY A 105 -21.50 -18.69 3.40
N HIS A 106 -20.50 -18.78 4.27
CA HIS A 106 -19.99 -20.09 4.69
C HIS A 106 -21.00 -20.79 5.59
N ASN A 107 -21.21 -22.09 5.33
CA ASN A 107 -22.16 -22.92 6.07
C ASN A 107 -21.49 -23.75 7.19
N LYS A 108 -20.16 -23.70 7.27
CA LYS A 108 -19.32 -24.37 8.27
C LYS A 108 -18.11 -23.51 8.61
N ARG A 109 -17.42 -23.87 9.69
CA ARG A 109 -16.21 -23.20 10.19
C ARG A 109 -15.21 -22.88 9.08
N VAL A 110 -14.81 -21.63 9.05
CA VAL A 110 -13.74 -21.12 8.19
C VAL A 110 -12.41 -21.58 8.76
N THR A 111 -11.66 -22.35 7.99
CA THR A 111 -10.35 -22.90 8.40
C THR A 111 -9.18 -22.10 7.90
N SER A 112 -9.38 -21.25 6.88
CA SER A 112 -8.31 -20.44 6.31
C SER A 112 -8.82 -19.10 5.83
N LEU A 113 -8.01 -18.07 6.03
CA LEU A 113 -8.28 -16.69 5.65
C LEU A 113 -6.98 -16.03 5.17
N SER A 114 -7.02 -15.41 3.99
CA SER A 114 -5.88 -14.66 3.44
C SER A 114 -6.35 -13.46 2.65
N MET A 115 -5.71 -12.31 2.91
CA MET A 115 -5.87 -11.10 2.10
C MET A 115 -5.06 -11.23 0.80
N SER A 116 -5.57 -10.66 -0.30
CA SER A 116 -4.78 -10.45 -1.51
C SER A 116 -3.79 -9.30 -1.30
N PRO A 117 -2.54 -9.39 -1.75
CA PRO A 117 -1.57 -8.30 -1.62
C PRO A 117 -1.77 -7.16 -2.63
N VAL A 118 -2.54 -7.38 -3.70
CA VAL A 118 -2.69 -6.42 -4.81
C VAL A 118 -4.01 -5.66 -4.71
N ASP A 119 -5.10 -6.36 -4.43
CA ASP A 119 -6.45 -5.80 -4.43
C ASP A 119 -7.07 -5.86 -3.04
N ASP A 120 -8.14 -5.08 -2.82
CA ASP A 120 -9.01 -5.12 -1.63
C ASP A 120 -9.90 -6.39 -1.60
N THR A 121 -9.37 -7.52 -2.04
CA THR A 121 -10.04 -8.81 -2.05
C THR A 121 -9.38 -9.78 -1.07
N PHE A 122 -10.16 -10.73 -0.55
CA PHE A 122 -9.63 -11.79 0.32
C PHE A 122 -10.27 -13.13 -0.01
N ILE A 123 -9.53 -14.20 0.26
CA ILE A 123 -10.02 -15.58 0.11
C ILE A 123 -10.28 -16.17 1.49
N SER A 124 -11.34 -16.95 1.57
CA SER A 124 -11.61 -17.85 2.69
C SER A 124 -11.83 -19.28 2.23
N GLY A 125 -11.28 -20.23 2.98
CA GLY A 125 -11.56 -21.66 2.83
C GLY A 125 -12.28 -22.19 4.06
N SER A 126 -13.28 -23.05 3.85
CA SER A 126 -14.14 -23.59 4.91
C SER A 126 -14.27 -25.11 4.85
N LEU A 127 -14.65 -25.72 5.98
CA LEU A 127 -15.06 -27.12 6.06
C LEU A 127 -16.31 -27.46 5.22
N ASP A 128 -17.01 -26.46 4.68
CA ASP A 128 -18.07 -26.65 3.68
C ASP A 128 -17.53 -27.13 2.32
N LYS A 129 -16.20 -27.34 2.21
CA LYS A 129 -15.47 -27.77 1.01
C LYS A 129 -15.48 -26.72 -0.10
N THR A 130 -15.73 -25.45 0.24
CA THR A 130 -15.70 -24.33 -0.69
C THR A 130 -14.57 -23.36 -0.36
N ILE A 131 -13.99 -22.79 -1.42
CA ILE A 131 -13.16 -21.59 -1.36
C ILE A 131 -14.03 -20.46 -1.89
N ARG A 132 -14.03 -19.33 -1.19
CA ARG A 132 -14.76 -18.13 -1.60
C ARG A 132 -13.82 -16.95 -1.70
N LEU A 133 -14.02 -16.16 -2.75
CA LEU A 133 -13.38 -14.88 -2.93
C LEU A 133 -14.37 -13.78 -2.56
N TRP A 134 -13.89 -12.82 -1.78
CA TRP A 134 -14.66 -11.72 -1.25
C TRP A 134 -13.98 -10.41 -1.63
N ASP A 135 -14.78 -9.39 -1.88
CA ASP A 135 -14.30 -8.01 -2.05
C ASP A 135 -14.66 -7.23 -0.78
N LEU A 136 -13.71 -6.51 -0.18
CA LEU A 136 -13.99 -5.69 1.01
C LEU A 136 -15.06 -4.61 0.73
N ARG A 137 -15.20 -4.19 -0.53
CA ARG A 137 -16.15 -3.16 -0.98
C ARG A 137 -17.57 -3.69 -1.18
N SER A 138 -17.75 -5.00 -1.25
CA SER A 138 -19.06 -5.64 -1.50
C SER A 138 -19.38 -6.69 -0.44
N PRO A 139 -20.57 -6.69 0.18
CA PRO A 139 -20.93 -7.72 1.16
C PRO A 139 -21.19 -9.09 0.50
N ASN A 140 -21.38 -9.11 -0.82
CA ASN A 140 -21.66 -10.32 -1.57
C ASN A 140 -20.35 -11.01 -1.97
N CYS A 141 -20.36 -12.34 -1.96
CA CYS A 141 -19.29 -13.15 -2.52
C CYS A 141 -19.15 -12.82 -4.02
N GLN A 142 -18.02 -12.22 -4.40
CA GLN A 142 -17.68 -11.92 -5.79
C GLN A 142 -16.79 -13.07 -6.29
N GLY A 143 -17.38 -14.08 -6.94
CA GLY A 143 -16.62 -15.24 -7.42
C GLY A 143 -16.78 -15.46 -8.93
N PRO A 144 -15.79 -15.09 -9.76
CA PRO A 144 -15.71 -15.51 -11.17
C PRO A 144 -14.93 -16.81 -11.39
N PHE A 145 -14.26 -17.40 -10.39
CA PHE A 145 -13.47 -18.62 -10.56
C PHE A 145 -13.81 -19.73 -9.55
N ALA A 146 -14.45 -20.78 -10.09
CA ALA A 146 -14.44 -22.19 -9.74
C ALA A 146 -14.24 -22.63 -8.26
N THR A 147 -15.30 -23.22 -7.70
CA THR A 147 -15.22 -24.23 -6.65
C THR A 147 -14.21 -25.32 -7.03
N PHE A 148 -13.00 -25.29 -6.48
CA PHE A 148 -12.03 -26.37 -6.64
C PHE A 148 -12.32 -27.49 -5.63
N LYS A 149 -12.86 -28.61 -6.12
CA LYS A 149 -12.86 -29.87 -5.36
C LYS A 149 -11.53 -30.58 -5.62
N LEU A 150 -10.59 -30.46 -4.69
CA LEU A 150 -9.39 -31.31 -4.71
C LEU A 150 -9.83 -32.77 -4.57
N GLN A 151 -9.55 -33.60 -5.58
CA GLN A 151 -9.73 -35.04 -5.50
C GLN A 151 -8.59 -35.61 -4.64
N TYR A 152 -8.83 -35.72 -3.34
CA TYR A 152 -7.99 -36.49 -2.44
C TYR A 152 -8.63 -37.86 -2.22
N ASP A 153 -7.82 -38.91 -2.38
CA ASP A 153 -8.21 -40.33 -2.22
C ASP A 153 -8.37 -40.73 -0.73
N ARG A 154 -8.03 -39.81 0.18
CA ARG A 154 -8.22 -39.93 1.64
C ARG A 154 -8.81 -38.64 2.20
N THR A 155 -9.54 -38.73 3.30
CA THR A 155 -10.14 -37.58 4.00
C THR A 155 -9.06 -36.66 4.58
N CYS A 156 -8.54 -35.74 3.76
CA CYS A 156 -7.61 -34.69 4.18
C CYS A 156 -8.38 -33.38 4.37
N GLU A 157 -8.10 -32.68 5.47
CA GLU A 157 -8.69 -31.38 5.79
C GLU A 157 -7.74 -30.26 5.40
N TRP A 158 -8.32 -29.11 5.05
CA TRP A 158 -7.57 -27.93 4.65
C TRP A 158 -7.19 -27.12 5.88
N THR A 159 -5.90 -26.91 6.06
CA THR A 159 -5.34 -26.24 7.25
C THR A 159 -5.01 -24.78 7.01
N GLY A 160 -4.81 -24.38 5.75
CA GLY A 160 -4.39 -23.01 5.44
C GLY A 160 -4.40 -22.71 3.94
N LEU A 161 -4.57 -21.44 3.63
CA LEU A 161 -4.57 -20.89 2.29
C LEU A 161 -3.88 -19.52 2.36
N LYS A 162 -2.88 -19.28 1.51
CA LYS A 162 -2.20 -17.98 1.43
C LYS A 162 -1.93 -17.59 -0.02
N PHE A 163 -2.08 -16.30 -0.32
CA PHE A 163 -1.58 -15.74 -1.58
C PHE A 163 -0.07 -15.55 -1.53
N SER A 164 0.60 -15.69 -2.68
CA SER A 164 1.93 -15.14 -2.87
C SER A 164 1.88 -13.62 -2.86
N ASN A 165 2.98 -12.97 -2.49
CA ASN A 165 3.07 -11.52 -2.37
C ASN A 165 2.93 -10.81 -3.75
N ASP A 166 3.18 -11.51 -4.84
CA ASP A 166 2.94 -11.03 -6.21
C ASP A 166 1.51 -11.30 -6.72
N GLY A 167 0.66 -11.96 -5.92
CA GLY A 167 -0.73 -12.29 -6.25
C GLY A 167 -0.91 -13.38 -7.32
N LYS A 168 0.18 -13.94 -7.86
CA LYS A 168 0.10 -14.92 -8.97
C LYS A 168 -0.17 -16.34 -8.52
N LEU A 169 0.17 -16.69 -7.28
CA LEU A 169 0.13 -18.04 -6.76
C LEU A 169 -0.75 -18.13 -5.52
N ILE A 170 -1.39 -19.28 -5.35
CA ILE A 170 -2.11 -19.66 -4.14
C ILE A 170 -1.41 -20.87 -3.54
N LEU A 171 -0.98 -20.76 -2.28
CA LEU A 171 -0.48 -21.85 -1.48
C LEU A 171 -1.62 -22.48 -0.71
N LEU A 172 -1.78 -23.79 -0.85
CA LEU A 172 -2.68 -24.62 -0.06
C LEU A 172 -1.88 -25.51 0.88
N SER A 173 -2.21 -25.42 2.17
CA SER A 173 -1.74 -26.35 3.19
C SER A 173 -2.86 -27.30 3.61
N THR A 174 -2.51 -28.57 3.73
CA THR A 174 -3.41 -29.64 4.15
C THR A 174 -2.83 -30.35 5.37
N ASN A 175 -3.68 -31.02 6.14
CA ASN A 175 -3.23 -31.89 7.23
C ASN A 175 -2.53 -33.16 6.72
N GLY A 176 -2.51 -33.39 5.40
CA GLY A 176 -1.72 -34.44 4.77
C GLY A 176 -0.23 -34.11 4.77
N GLY A 177 0.56 -35.06 4.25
CA GLY A 177 2.01 -34.90 4.07
C GLY A 177 2.43 -34.07 2.86
N ALA A 178 1.52 -33.30 2.25
CA ALA A 178 1.81 -32.51 1.06
C ALA A 178 1.18 -31.11 1.07
N LEU A 179 1.97 -30.12 0.66
CA LEU A 179 1.55 -28.78 0.28
C LEU A 179 1.33 -28.70 -1.22
N ARG A 180 0.44 -27.83 -1.67
CA ARG A 180 0.22 -27.54 -3.09
C ARG A 180 0.37 -26.05 -3.37
N ILE A 181 1.02 -25.71 -4.46
CA ILE A 181 0.95 -24.37 -5.05
C ILE A 181 0.08 -24.44 -6.30
N LEU A 182 -0.78 -23.45 -6.46
CA LEU A 182 -1.67 -23.28 -7.59
C LEU A 182 -1.44 -21.93 -8.25
N ASP A 183 -1.75 -21.86 -9.53
CA ASP A 183 -1.92 -20.60 -10.25
C ASP A 183 -3.18 -19.88 -9.76
N ALA A 184 -3.08 -18.63 -9.32
CA ALA A 184 -4.20 -17.84 -8.82
C ALA A 184 -5.24 -17.52 -9.90
N PHE A 185 -4.84 -17.46 -11.17
CA PHE A 185 -5.72 -17.09 -12.29
C PHE A 185 -6.43 -18.31 -12.90
N LYS A 186 -5.70 -19.43 -13.03
CA LYS A 186 -6.23 -20.66 -13.65
C LYS A 186 -6.69 -21.71 -12.64
N GLY A 187 -6.22 -21.62 -11.39
CA GLY A 187 -6.42 -22.62 -10.34
C GLY A 187 -5.83 -23.99 -10.65
N ALA A 188 -4.89 -24.07 -11.60
CA ALA A 188 -4.16 -25.29 -11.88
C ALA A 188 -3.08 -25.53 -10.81
N VAL A 189 -2.93 -26.78 -10.38
CA VAL A 189 -1.84 -27.18 -9.45
C VAL A 189 -0.52 -27.16 -10.20
N LEU A 190 0.42 -26.31 -9.76
CA LEU A 190 1.75 -26.19 -10.34
C LEU A 190 2.70 -27.22 -9.70
N HIS A 191 2.80 -27.19 -8.37
CA HIS A 191 3.75 -28.01 -7.63
C HIS A 191 3.12 -28.65 -6.39
N SER A 192 3.64 -29.83 -6.03
CA SER A 192 3.31 -30.54 -4.80
C SER A 192 4.57 -30.74 -3.98
N PHE A 193 4.64 -30.14 -2.80
CA PHE A 193 5.80 -30.25 -1.92
C PHE A 193 5.51 -31.28 -0.84
N GLY A 194 6.35 -32.31 -0.74
CA GLY A 194 6.32 -33.31 0.31
C GLY A 194 7.67 -33.43 1.02
N GLY A 195 7.79 -34.40 1.93
CA GLY A 195 9.04 -34.68 2.63
C GLY A 195 9.28 -33.84 3.89
N TYR A 196 8.20 -33.36 4.51
CA TYR A 196 8.15 -32.87 5.89
C TYR A 196 7.34 -33.84 6.76
N ASN A 197 7.70 -34.00 8.03
CA ASN A 197 7.00 -34.92 8.92
C ASN A 197 5.69 -34.30 9.43
N ASN A 198 4.58 -35.00 9.18
CA ASN A 198 3.25 -34.72 9.72
C ASN A 198 2.46 -36.02 9.93
N SER A 199 3.09 -37.00 10.57
CA SER A 199 2.52 -38.34 10.77
C SER A 199 1.21 -38.34 11.56
N LYS A 200 1.05 -37.37 12.48
CA LYS A 200 -0.13 -37.25 13.35
C LYS A 200 -1.26 -36.42 12.76
N GLY A 201 -1.11 -35.89 11.53
CA GLY A 201 -2.12 -35.05 10.90
C GLY A 201 -2.38 -33.73 11.64
N VAL A 202 -1.32 -33.12 12.18
CA VAL A 202 -1.40 -31.84 12.88
C VAL A 202 -1.69 -30.72 11.88
N THR A 203 -2.45 -29.72 12.33
CA THR A 203 -2.70 -28.48 11.58
C THR A 203 -1.42 -27.65 11.50
N LEU A 204 -0.74 -27.69 10.35
CA LEU A 204 0.45 -26.91 10.08
C LEU A 204 0.11 -25.80 9.09
N GLU A 205 0.55 -24.57 9.38
CA GLU A 205 0.51 -23.46 8.43
C GLU A 205 1.84 -23.30 7.67
N ALA A 206 1.72 -22.96 6.39
CA ALA A 206 2.84 -22.58 5.55
C ALA A 206 2.79 -21.07 5.20
N SER A 207 3.93 -20.49 4.84
CA SER A 207 4.04 -19.08 4.44
C SER A 207 4.99 -18.90 3.27
N PHE A 208 4.70 -17.91 2.42
CA PHE A 208 5.63 -17.41 1.43
C PHE A 208 6.68 -16.50 2.07
N THR A 209 7.84 -16.41 1.42
CA THR A 209 8.77 -15.30 1.59
C THR A 209 8.24 -14.01 0.95
N PRO A 210 8.72 -12.83 1.35
CA PRO A 210 8.29 -11.54 0.79
C PRO A 210 8.54 -11.40 -0.71
N ASP A 211 9.59 -12.06 -1.21
CA ASP A 211 9.93 -12.09 -2.64
C ASP A 211 9.12 -13.14 -3.42
N SER A 212 8.24 -13.90 -2.75
CA SER A 212 7.45 -15.01 -3.31
C SER A 212 8.26 -16.15 -3.91
N GLN A 213 9.59 -16.15 -3.73
CA GLN A 213 10.47 -17.17 -4.34
C GLN A 213 10.51 -18.47 -3.55
N PHE A 214 10.24 -18.42 -2.24
CA PHE A 214 10.32 -19.57 -1.37
C PHE A 214 9.05 -19.76 -0.55
N VAL A 215 8.77 -21.02 -0.24
CA VAL A 215 7.71 -21.45 0.68
C VAL A 215 8.34 -22.11 1.89
N MET A 216 7.88 -21.71 3.07
CA MET A 216 8.31 -22.26 4.34
C MET A 216 7.15 -22.97 5.05
N ILE A 217 7.41 -24.12 5.66
CA ILE A 217 6.47 -24.80 6.56
C ILE A 217 7.17 -25.25 7.83
N GLY A 218 6.46 -25.17 8.95
CA GLY A 218 6.85 -25.85 10.18
C GLY A 218 6.49 -27.33 10.13
N SER A 219 7.38 -28.22 10.58
CA SER A 219 7.13 -29.65 10.69
C SER A 219 6.83 -30.05 12.13
N GLU A 220 6.22 -31.22 12.33
CA GLU A 220 6.00 -31.83 13.64
C GLU A 220 7.31 -31.97 14.45
N ASP A 221 8.43 -32.22 13.76
CA ASP A 221 9.76 -32.42 14.36
C ASP A 221 10.42 -31.12 14.85
N GLY A 222 9.70 -29.99 14.88
CA GLY A 222 10.23 -28.68 15.28
C GLY A 222 11.18 -28.04 14.26
N LYS A 223 11.30 -28.64 13.06
CA LYS A 223 12.13 -28.14 11.96
C LYS A 223 11.30 -27.38 10.94
N ILE A 224 11.87 -26.33 10.36
CA ILE A 224 11.25 -25.56 9.28
C ILE A 224 11.84 -26.01 7.96
N HIS A 225 10.99 -26.37 7.02
CA HIS A 225 11.38 -26.80 5.68
C HIS A 225 11.12 -25.67 4.69
N VAL A 226 12.07 -25.44 3.77
CA VAL A 226 11.99 -24.39 2.77
C VAL A 226 12.12 -25.00 1.37
N TRP A 227 11.18 -24.67 0.49
CA TRP A 227 11.22 -25.02 -0.93
C TRP A 227 11.23 -23.78 -1.80
N ASN A 228 11.76 -23.93 -3.00
CA ASN A 228 11.64 -22.91 -4.05
C ASN A 228 10.28 -23.07 -4.75
N ALA A 229 9.54 -21.97 -4.84
CA ALA A 229 8.17 -21.92 -5.37
C ALA A 229 8.09 -22.16 -6.89
N GLU A 230 9.13 -21.78 -7.65
CA GLU A 230 9.18 -21.88 -9.11
C GLU A 230 9.72 -23.23 -9.60
N SER A 231 10.72 -23.79 -8.89
CA SER A 231 11.34 -25.07 -9.30
C SER A 231 10.75 -26.30 -8.62
N GLY A 232 9.99 -26.13 -7.52
CA GLY A 232 9.47 -27.26 -6.77
C GLY A 232 10.48 -27.93 -5.82
N MET A 233 11.76 -27.53 -5.85
CA MET A 233 12.84 -28.22 -5.14
C MET A 233 12.99 -27.76 -3.69
N LYS A 234 13.37 -28.69 -2.80
CA LYS A 234 13.70 -28.39 -1.39
C LYS A 234 15.06 -27.71 -1.33
N VAL A 235 15.11 -26.52 -0.72
CA VAL A 235 16.30 -25.66 -0.68
C VAL A 235 17.00 -25.79 0.66
N ALA A 236 16.25 -25.64 1.77
CA ALA A 236 16.84 -25.58 3.10
C ALA A 236 16.00 -26.33 4.15
N LEU A 237 16.70 -26.78 5.19
CA LEU A 237 16.14 -27.34 6.42
C LEU A 237 16.69 -26.51 7.58
N LEU A 238 15.81 -25.77 8.25
CA LEU A 238 16.16 -24.90 9.38
C LEU A 238 15.79 -25.61 10.68
N ASP A 239 16.77 -25.80 11.55
CA ASP A 239 16.56 -26.38 12.88
C ASP A 239 16.46 -25.25 13.92
N GLY A 240 15.22 -24.87 14.24
CA GLY A 240 14.91 -23.78 15.17
C GLY A 240 15.01 -24.18 16.65
N LYS A 241 15.43 -25.42 16.97
CA LYS A 241 15.38 -25.99 18.34
C LYS A 241 14.00 -25.91 18.99
N HIS A 242 12.92 -25.94 18.21
CA HIS A 242 11.57 -26.01 18.77
C HIS A 242 11.34 -27.41 19.37
N THR A 243 10.78 -27.46 20.58
CA THR A 243 10.55 -28.71 21.32
C THR A 243 9.23 -29.40 20.95
N GLY A 244 8.49 -28.85 19.97
CA GLY A 244 7.15 -29.32 19.60
C GLY A 244 6.71 -28.82 18.21
N PRO A 245 5.48 -29.18 17.78
CA PRO A 245 4.99 -28.89 16.45
C PRO A 245 4.79 -27.38 16.24
N ILE A 246 5.32 -26.87 15.13
CA ILE A 246 5.17 -25.47 14.75
C ILE A 246 3.81 -25.32 14.06
N THR A 247 2.84 -24.72 14.73
CA THR A 247 1.46 -24.60 14.24
C THR A 247 1.27 -23.42 13.30
N CYS A 248 1.96 -22.30 13.56
CA CYS A 248 1.84 -21.09 12.76
C CYS A 248 3.22 -20.55 12.38
N LEU A 249 3.35 -20.10 11.13
CA LEU A 249 4.58 -19.53 10.60
C LEU A 249 4.25 -18.33 9.71
N GLN A 250 4.92 -17.21 9.94
CA GLN A 250 4.74 -16.01 9.15
C GLN A 250 6.03 -15.19 9.02
N PHE A 251 6.24 -14.62 7.84
CA PHE A 251 7.40 -13.81 7.53
C PHE A 251 7.09 -12.32 7.68
N ASN A 252 7.99 -11.56 8.30
CA ASN A 252 7.97 -10.11 8.34
C ASN A 252 8.85 -9.55 7.19
N PRO A 253 8.25 -8.90 6.18
CA PRO A 253 8.97 -8.44 5.00
C PRO A 253 9.92 -7.27 5.27
N LYS A 254 9.68 -6.48 6.32
CA LYS A 254 10.42 -5.25 6.61
C LYS A 254 11.77 -5.51 7.26
N PHE A 255 11.82 -6.46 8.19
CA PHE A 255 13.03 -6.76 8.95
C PHE A 255 13.75 -8.02 8.45
N MET A 256 13.22 -8.67 7.41
CA MET A 256 13.64 -10.01 6.97
C MET A 256 13.69 -10.98 8.15
N THR A 257 12.64 -11.02 8.95
CA THR A 257 12.51 -11.92 10.11
C THR A 257 11.30 -12.82 9.90
N PHE A 258 11.22 -13.95 10.58
CA PHE A 258 10.00 -14.74 10.57
C PHE A 258 9.63 -15.19 11.98
N ALA A 259 8.34 -15.15 12.28
CA ALA A 259 7.79 -15.64 13.54
C ALA A 259 7.32 -17.07 13.33
N SER A 260 7.75 -17.96 14.23
CA SER A 260 7.27 -19.34 14.33
C SER A 260 6.63 -19.54 15.69
N ALA A 261 5.43 -20.11 15.72
CA ALA A 261 4.73 -20.40 16.96
C ALA A 261 4.57 -21.92 17.15
N CYS A 262 4.99 -22.39 18.31
CA CYS A 262 4.58 -23.65 18.94
C CYS A 262 3.70 -23.27 20.15
N SER A 263 3.56 -24.11 21.17
CA SER A 263 3.05 -23.73 22.51
C SER A 263 3.74 -22.51 23.14
N ASN A 264 4.87 -22.05 22.58
CA ASN A 264 5.49 -20.74 22.82
C ASN A 264 5.76 -20.05 21.46
N MET A 265 5.62 -18.72 21.40
CA MET A 265 5.95 -17.91 20.22
C MET A 265 7.45 -17.52 20.21
N GLY A 266 8.15 -17.75 19.10
CA GLY A 266 9.55 -17.36 18.90
C GLY A 266 9.77 -16.58 17.61
N PHE A 267 10.63 -15.55 17.64
CA PHE A 267 10.93 -14.69 16.49
C PHE A 267 12.33 -14.97 15.95
N SER A 268 12.51 -15.46 14.73
CA SER A 268 13.86 -15.68 14.22
C SER A 268 14.38 -14.48 13.40
N ASP A 269 15.55 -13.93 13.78
CA ASP A 269 16.21 -12.78 13.14
C ASP A 269 17.54 -13.13 12.48
N HIS A 270 17.86 -12.51 11.33
CA HIS A 270 19.14 -12.60 10.63
C HIS A 270 20.08 -11.44 11.00
N TYR A 271 21.28 -11.74 11.51
CA TYR A 271 22.37 -10.75 11.69
C TYR A 271 23.42 -10.88 10.57
N PRO A 272 23.68 -9.84 9.76
CA PRO A 272 24.85 -9.79 8.89
C PRO A 272 26.05 -9.26 9.67
N GLY A 273 27.00 -10.14 9.99
CA GLY A 273 28.36 -9.75 10.41
C GLY A 273 28.66 -9.92 11.90
N LEU A 274 29.36 -11.02 12.22
CA LEU A 274 30.40 -11.11 13.26
C LEU A 274 31.01 -12.51 13.16
N ASP A 275 31.90 -12.71 12.19
CA ASP A 275 32.90 -13.77 12.27
C ASP A 275 34.03 -13.29 13.18
N SER A 276 34.08 -13.82 14.40
CA SER A 276 35.34 -13.97 15.16
C SER A 276 35.17 -15.11 16.18
N PRO A 277 36.26 -15.82 16.54
CA PRO A 277 36.19 -17.25 16.84
C PRO A 277 35.77 -17.56 18.28
N SER A 278 35.22 -18.76 18.42
CA SER A 278 34.87 -19.44 19.65
C SER A 278 35.95 -19.39 20.73
N VAL A 279 35.60 -18.83 21.90
CA VAL A 279 36.24 -19.16 23.18
C VAL A 279 35.14 -19.51 24.18
N GLY A 280 35.17 -20.73 24.69
CA GLY A 280 34.22 -21.23 25.67
C GLY A 280 34.44 -20.64 27.06
N ALA A 281 33.36 -20.30 27.75
CA ALA A 281 33.34 -20.19 29.21
C ALA A 281 31.95 -20.52 29.75
N LYS A 282 31.87 -21.54 30.61
CA LYS A 282 30.74 -21.84 31.48
C LYS A 282 30.75 -20.87 32.67
N PHE A 283 29.67 -20.14 32.90
CA PHE A 283 29.23 -19.59 34.20
C PHE A 283 27.69 -19.55 34.12
N GLY A 284 26.88 -19.98 35.09
CA GLY A 284 26.97 -19.78 36.54
C GLY A 284 25.87 -18.79 36.94
N ARG A 285 24.91 -19.23 37.76
CA ARG A 285 23.65 -18.53 38.11
C ARG A 285 23.85 -17.09 38.61
N GLY A 286 22.88 -16.23 38.26
CA GLY A 286 22.48 -15.05 39.04
C GLY A 286 23.21 -13.75 38.68
N GLY A 287 22.46 -12.75 38.23
CA GLY A 287 22.94 -11.37 38.08
C GLY A 287 22.28 -10.62 36.94
N LYS A 288 21.37 -9.71 37.28
CA LYS A 288 20.85 -8.69 36.36
C LYS A 288 22.01 -7.87 35.78
N VAL A 289 22.13 -7.86 34.45
CA VAL A 289 22.76 -6.76 33.73
C VAL A 289 21.84 -6.43 32.55
N GLY A 290 20.98 -5.44 32.74
CA GLY A 290 20.28 -4.82 31.63
C GLY A 290 21.30 -4.04 30.81
N ARG A 291 21.54 -4.45 29.58
CA ARG A 291 22.08 -3.57 28.53
C ARG A 291 20.97 -3.39 27.49
N PRO A 292 20.62 -2.14 27.14
CA PRO A 292 19.51 -1.86 26.23
C PRO A 292 19.82 -2.34 24.82
N ALA A 293 18.79 -2.86 24.14
CA ALA A 293 18.84 -3.23 22.73
C ALA A 293 19.08 -1.98 21.87
N MET A 294 20.07 -2.05 20.98
CA MET A 294 20.40 -0.99 20.02
C MET A 294 19.33 -0.92 18.93
N PHE A 295 18.73 0.26 18.81
CA PHE A 295 17.97 0.69 17.64
C PHE A 295 18.93 0.90 16.47
N LEU A 296 18.52 0.56 15.24
CA LEU A 296 19.07 1.23 14.04
C LEU A 296 18.31 2.56 13.82
N SER A 297 18.16 3.31 14.91
CA SER A 297 18.05 4.75 14.89
C SER A 297 19.50 5.18 14.84
N LEU A 298 19.98 5.69 13.69
CA LEU A 298 21.29 6.30 13.64
C LEU A 298 21.34 7.31 14.79
N VAL A 299 22.19 7.04 15.78
CA VAL A 299 22.29 7.92 16.94
C VAL A 299 22.98 9.18 16.41
N VAL A 300 22.30 10.31 16.53
CA VAL A 300 22.92 11.61 16.25
C VAL A 300 24.01 11.77 17.30
N THR A 301 25.25 11.90 16.84
CA THR A 301 26.36 12.15 17.75
C THR A 301 26.12 13.42 18.57
N PRO A 302 26.54 13.46 19.85
CA PRO A 302 26.43 14.68 20.66
C PRO A 302 27.04 15.90 19.96
N GLU A 303 28.16 15.71 19.26
CA GLU A 303 28.83 16.74 18.46
C GLU A 303 27.92 17.32 17.36
N LEU A 304 27.20 16.47 16.62
CA LEU A 304 26.25 16.92 15.61
C LEU A 304 25.07 17.67 16.23
N ARG A 305 24.56 17.25 17.39
CA ARG A 305 23.48 17.97 18.09
C ARG A 305 23.90 19.38 18.50
N ASP A 306 25.12 19.53 19.00
CA ASP A 306 25.65 20.82 19.42
C ASP A 306 25.83 21.76 18.21
N ILE A 307 26.31 21.25 17.08
CA ILE A 307 26.44 22.04 15.85
C ILE A 307 25.06 22.41 15.27
N LEU A 308 24.08 21.50 15.28
CA LEU A 308 22.71 21.81 14.83
C LEU A 308 22.03 22.84 15.75
N ALA A 309 22.33 22.84 17.05
CA ALA A 309 21.87 23.88 17.98
C ALA A 309 22.53 25.24 17.67
N ARG A 310 23.84 25.28 17.44
CA ARG A 310 24.58 26.49 17.01
C ARG A 310 24.08 27.02 15.66
N ALA A 311 23.76 26.13 14.73
CA ALA A 311 23.23 26.47 13.41
C ALA A 311 21.87 27.17 13.50
N ARG A 312 20.97 26.70 14.36
CA ARG A 312 19.69 27.37 14.63
C ARG A 312 19.88 28.79 15.20
N GLY A 313 20.97 29.02 15.94
CA GLY A 313 21.40 30.34 16.40
C GLY A 313 22.03 31.23 15.32
N GLY A 314 22.17 30.76 14.08
CA GLY A 314 22.74 31.52 12.97
C GLY A 314 24.28 31.58 12.96
N ALA A 315 24.97 30.69 13.68
CA ALA A 315 26.44 30.69 13.72
C ALA A 315 27.10 29.96 12.53
N VAL A 316 26.34 29.14 11.79
CA VAL A 316 26.90 28.24 10.76
C VAL A 316 26.23 28.52 9.41
N ARG A 317 27.00 28.49 8.32
CA ARG A 317 26.55 28.67 6.93
C ARG A 317 26.25 27.33 6.27
N LEU A 318 27.12 26.34 6.42
CA LEU A 318 26.97 25.02 5.81
C LEU A 318 27.31 23.93 6.82
N ILE A 319 26.54 22.83 6.80
CA ILE A 319 26.86 21.58 7.52
C ILE A 319 26.75 20.41 6.55
N LYS A 320 27.85 19.67 6.36
CA LYS A 320 27.87 18.34 5.75
C LYS A 320 27.66 17.29 6.84
N VAL A 321 26.62 16.49 6.68
CA VAL A 321 26.31 15.35 7.55
C VAL A 321 26.56 14.07 6.77
N ARG A 322 27.35 13.17 7.36
CA ARG A 322 27.65 11.85 6.81
C ARG A 322 27.24 10.76 7.80
N ILE A 323 27.13 9.54 7.31
CA ILE A 323 26.77 8.36 8.10
C ILE A 323 27.99 7.47 8.19
N GLU A 324 28.56 7.35 9.39
CA GLU A 324 29.71 6.49 9.70
C GLU A 324 29.35 5.58 10.87
N ASP A 325 29.70 4.29 10.80
CA ASP A 325 29.46 3.30 11.86
C ASP A 325 28.04 3.32 12.45
N GLU A 326 27.03 3.47 11.58
CA GLU A 326 25.62 3.56 11.97
C GLU A 326 25.30 4.75 12.92
N GLN A 327 26.04 5.85 12.79
CA GLN A 327 25.78 7.12 13.47
C GLN A 327 25.77 8.30 12.49
N LEU A 328 24.98 9.32 12.81
CA LEU A 328 25.02 10.59 12.08
C LEU A 328 26.15 11.44 12.67
N VAL A 329 27.17 11.68 11.86
CA VAL A 329 28.36 12.44 12.24
C VAL A 329 28.48 13.70 11.40
N VAL A 330 29.14 14.70 11.96
CA VAL A 330 29.49 15.92 11.23
C VAL A 330 30.65 15.57 10.31
N GLY A 331 30.47 15.73 9.00
CA GLY A 331 31.56 15.60 8.04
C GLY A 331 32.39 16.89 7.99
N ALA A 332 31.72 18.01 7.76
CA ALA A 332 32.34 19.33 7.72
C ALA A 332 31.31 20.41 8.07
N TYR A 333 31.78 21.56 8.54
CA TYR A 333 30.94 22.75 8.67
C TYR A 333 31.73 24.00 8.28
N ARG A 334 31.01 25.03 7.84
CA ARG A 334 31.58 26.35 7.49
C ARG A 334 30.78 27.45 8.16
N GLU A 335 31.47 28.48 8.63
CA GLU A 335 30.87 29.70 9.15
C GLU A 335 30.56 30.67 8.00
N PRO A 336 29.60 31.59 8.14
CA PRO A 336 29.26 32.54 7.08
C PRO A 336 30.40 33.54 6.85
N GLU A 337 30.83 33.70 5.60
CA GLU A 337 31.85 34.69 5.22
C GLU A 337 31.22 35.88 4.49
N ARG A 338 30.35 35.62 3.50
CA ARG A 338 29.68 36.64 2.68
C ARG A 338 28.17 36.38 2.61
N SER A 339 27.52 36.89 1.58
CA SER A 339 26.11 36.63 1.29
C SER A 339 25.91 35.18 0.85
N TRP A 340 24.72 34.65 1.11
CA TRP A 340 24.41 33.23 0.88
C TRP A 340 24.59 32.78 -0.56
N ASP A 341 24.44 33.66 -1.55
CA ASP A 341 24.61 33.37 -2.97
C ASP A 341 26.09 33.26 -3.35
N GLN A 342 26.94 34.12 -2.80
CA GLN A 342 28.39 34.12 -3.05
C GLN A 342 29.11 32.98 -2.32
N ASP A 343 28.60 32.59 -1.16
CA ASP A 343 29.13 31.48 -0.36
C ASP A 343 28.70 30.10 -0.92
N TYR A 344 27.67 30.03 -1.78
CA TYR A 344 27.02 28.75 -2.14
C TYR A 344 27.94 27.82 -2.93
N ASP A 345 28.38 28.22 -4.13
CA ASP A 345 29.20 27.37 -4.99
C ASP A 345 30.57 27.06 -4.37
N PRO A 346 31.32 28.04 -3.81
CA PRO A 346 32.64 27.77 -3.23
C PRO A 346 32.59 26.86 -2.00
N PHE A 347 31.51 26.86 -1.22
CA PHE A 347 31.39 26.01 -0.04
C PHE A 347 30.75 24.66 -0.34
N LEU A 348 29.80 24.60 -1.28
CA LEU A 348 29.06 23.37 -1.58
C LEU A 348 29.84 22.44 -2.50
N LEU A 349 30.34 22.93 -3.63
CA LEU A 349 30.93 22.07 -4.67
C LEU A 349 32.12 21.23 -4.17
N PRO A 350 33.09 21.76 -3.39
CA PRO A 350 34.22 20.96 -2.91
C PRO A 350 33.83 19.87 -1.89
N LEU A 351 32.59 19.91 -1.38
CA LEU A 351 32.10 18.96 -0.39
C LEU A 351 31.29 17.81 -0.99
N LEU A 352 30.91 17.92 -2.27
CA LEU A 352 30.20 16.88 -3.00
C LEU A 352 31.23 15.92 -3.61
N GLU A 353 31.12 14.64 -3.27
CA GLU A 353 32.03 13.59 -3.76
C GLU A 353 31.26 12.69 -4.74
N ASP A 354 31.94 12.23 -5.80
CA ASP A 354 31.31 11.45 -6.88
C ASP A 354 30.87 10.04 -6.47
N GLN A 355 31.43 9.51 -5.39
CA GLN A 355 31.16 8.14 -4.93
C GLN A 355 30.52 8.07 -3.54
N GLU A 356 30.47 9.16 -2.78
CA GLU A 356 29.94 9.16 -1.41
C GLU A 356 28.67 10.03 -1.30
N PRO A 357 27.51 9.43 -0.96
CA PRO A 357 26.32 10.20 -0.65
C PRO A 357 26.50 11.00 0.64
N CYS A 358 25.89 12.18 0.74
CA CYS A 358 25.90 12.99 1.96
C CYS A 358 24.64 13.86 2.05
N TYR A 359 24.37 14.39 3.25
CA TYR A 359 23.42 15.47 3.41
C TYR A 359 24.14 16.79 3.60
N VAL A 360 23.62 17.85 2.99
CA VAL A 360 24.12 19.21 3.20
C VAL A 360 22.96 20.09 3.65
N LEU A 361 23.16 20.76 4.78
CA LEU A 361 22.29 21.83 5.26
C LEU A 361 22.98 23.16 4.96
N TYR A 362 22.36 23.99 4.13
CA TYR A 362 22.89 25.29 3.74
C TYR A 362 21.97 26.42 4.19
N ARG A 363 22.53 27.44 4.84
CA ARG A 363 21.77 28.56 5.41
C ARG A 363 21.59 29.69 4.40
N LEU A 364 20.33 30.10 4.22
CA LEU A 364 19.98 31.32 3.50
C LEU A 364 20.08 32.54 4.43
N ASP A 365 20.26 33.73 3.86
CA ASP A 365 20.18 34.97 4.64
C ASP A 365 18.73 35.38 4.95
N SER A 366 17.74 34.68 4.40
CA SER A 366 16.32 34.86 4.69
C SER A 366 15.91 34.21 6.01
N GLN A 367 14.86 34.75 6.65
CA GLN A 367 14.35 34.29 7.94
C GLN A 367 12.84 34.04 7.91
N ASN A 368 12.38 33.11 8.73
CA ASN A 368 10.98 32.79 8.99
C ASN A 368 10.65 32.93 10.48
N ALA A 369 9.40 32.61 10.86
CA ALA A 369 8.94 32.72 12.26
C ALA A 369 9.72 31.86 13.27
N GLN A 370 10.52 30.89 12.83
CA GLN A 370 11.33 30.01 13.67
C GLN A 370 12.83 30.39 13.67
N GLY A 371 13.31 31.17 12.70
CA GLY A 371 14.71 31.60 12.59
C GLY A 371 15.19 31.71 11.14
N TYR A 372 16.48 31.53 10.88
CA TYR A 372 17.01 31.47 9.50
C TYR A 372 16.41 30.31 8.71
N GLU A 373 16.21 30.53 7.41
CA GLU A 373 15.75 29.52 6.46
C GLU A 373 16.92 28.72 5.89
N TRP A 374 16.67 27.44 5.59
CA TRP A 374 17.69 26.49 5.16
C TRP A 374 17.29 25.76 3.89
N ILE A 375 18.29 25.44 3.09
CA ILE A 375 18.23 24.46 2.01
C ILE A 375 18.73 23.13 2.56
N PHE A 376 17.92 22.08 2.37
CA PHE A 376 18.34 20.72 2.63
C PHE A 376 18.65 20.02 1.31
N ILE A 377 19.91 19.66 1.11
CA ILE A 377 20.41 18.99 -0.10
C ILE A 377 20.69 17.53 0.27
N SER A 378 20.02 16.62 -0.41
CA SER A 378 20.31 15.18 -0.36
C SER A 378 21.15 14.83 -1.59
N TRP A 379 22.46 14.70 -1.40
CA TRP A 379 23.39 14.31 -2.44
C TRP A 379 23.53 12.79 -2.47
N SER A 380 23.22 12.18 -3.62
CA SER A 380 23.30 10.73 -3.82
C SER A 380 23.72 10.44 -5.25
N PRO A 381 25.04 10.42 -5.54
CA PRO A 381 25.56 10.10 -6.87
C PRO A 381 25.07 8.76 -7.39
N ASP A 382 24.83 8.67 -8.70
CA ASP A 382 24.37 7.42 -9.31
C ASP A 382 25.42 6.30 -9.22
N GLN A 383 26.70 6.65 -9.17
CA GLN A 383 27.84 5.74 -9.05
C GLN A 383 28.05 5.16 -7.63
N SER A 384 27.44 5.75 -6.60
CA SER A 384 27.59 5.27 -5.22
C SER A 384 27.03 3.85 -5.01
N PRO A 385 27.64 3.04 -4.11
CA PRO A 385 27.14 1.72 -3.76
C PRO A 385 25.66 1.74 -3.34
N VAL A 386 24.87 0.77 -3.82
CA VAL A 386 23.42 0.68 -3.53
C VAL A 386 23.14 0.66 -2.03
N LYS A 387 24.01 0.02 -1.22
CA LYS A 387 23.90 0.00 0.25
C LYS A 387 23.93 1.41 0.85
N GLN A 388 24.84 2.28 0.39
CA GLN A 388 24.94 3.65 0.88
C GLN A 388 23.75 4.49 0.38
N LYS A 389 23.38 4.38 -0.90
CA LYS A 389 22.20 5.09 -1.45
C LYS A 389 20.92 4.75 -0.69
N MET A 390 20.71 3.47 -0.35
CA MET A 390 19.57 3.05 0.47
C MET A 390 19.64 3.63 1.89
N LEU A 391 20.82 3.65 2.51
CA LEU A 391 21.02 4.20 3.86
C LEU A 391 20.70 5.71 3.90
N TYR A 392 21.19 6.49 2.94
CA TYR A 392 20.91 7.92 2.80
C TYR A 392 19.49 8.22 2.26
N ALA A 393 18.83 7.29 1.58
CA ALA A 393 17.40 7.46 1.26
C ALA A 393 16.52 7.23 2.49
N ALA A 394 16.81 6.19 3.28
CA ALA A 394 16.01 5.79 4.44
C ALA A 394 16.14 6.74 5.64
N THR A 395 17.27 7.44 5.78
CA THR A 395 17.58 8.26 6.96
C THR A 395 17.30 9.76 6.76
N ARG A 396 16.92 10.16 5.55
CA ARG A 396 16.62 11.55 5.16
C ARG A 396 15.55 12.20 6.03
N ALA A 397 14.46 11.47 6.30
CA ALA A 397 13.37 11.95 7.14
C ALA A 397 13.82 12.16 8.60
N THR A 398 14.70 11.30 9.11
CA THR A 398 15.26 11.38 10.47
C THR A 398 16.12 12.63 10.63
N VAL A 399 17.04 12.91 9.69
CA VAL A 399 17.88 14.11 9.73
C VAL A 399 17.04 15.38 9.70
N LYS A 400 16.02 15.45 8.84
CA LYS A 400 15.09 16.60 8.79
C LYS A 400 14.30 16.78 10.08
N LYS A 401 13.86 15.68 10.71
CA LYS A 401 13.13 15.72 11.97
C LYS A 401 14.02 16.21 13.11
N GLU A 402 15.28 15.78 13.18
CA GLU A 402 16.25 16.20 14.19
C GLU A 402 16.68 17.67 14.03
N PHE A 403 16.77 18.17 12.79
CA PHE A 403 17.06 19.58 12.52
C PHE A 403 15.86 20.51 12.79
N GLY A 404 14.64 20.01 12.53
CA GLY A 404 13.39 20.77 12.66
C GLY A 404 12.87 21.23 11.30
N GLY A 405 11.88 20.51 10.77
CA GLY A 405 11.38 20.73 9.41
C GLY A 405 10.83 22.13 9.12
N GLY A 406 10.49 22.93 10.14
CA GLY A 406 10.05 24.30 9.96
C GLY A 406 11.17 25.31 9.63
N HIS A 407 12.44 24.93 9.74
CA HIS A 407 13.57 25.74 9.27
C HIS A 407 13.94 25.49 7.80
N VAL A 408 13.49 24.37 7.23
CA VAL A 408 13.84 23.98 5.85
C VAL A 408 12.83 24.56 4.88
N LYS A 409 13.27 25.44 3.99
CA LYS A 409 12.43 26.07 2.96
C LYS A 409 12.45 25.30 1.65
N TYR A 410 13.65 24.91 1.22
CA TYR A 410 13.86 24.19 -0.03
C TYR A 410 14.50 22.84 0.23
N GLU A 411 14.05 21.86 -0.54
CA GLU A 411 14.55 20.52 -0.50
C GLU A 411 15.03 20.13 -1.90
N MET A 412 16.32 19.78 -2.00
CA MET A 412 16.95 19.44 -3.27
C MET A 412 17.48 18.01 -3.22
N PHE A 413 17.43 17.35 -4.36
CA PHE A 413 17.98 16.02 -4.55
C PHE A 413 18.91 16.03 -5.75
N GLY A 414 20.21 15.80 -5.53
CA GLY A 414 21.23 15.83 -6.56
C GLY A 414 21.82 14.44 -6.79
N THR A 415 21.92 14.03 -8.07
CA THR A 415 22.65 12.82 -8.49
C THR A 415 23.87 13.11 -9.36
N THR A 416 23.96 14.33 -9.89
CA THR A 416 25.02 14.87 -10.75
C THR A 416 25.12 16.36 -10.43
N GLU A 417 26.31 16.94 -10.54
CA GLU A 417 26.59 18.33 -10.09
C GLU A 417 25.65 19.34 -10.77
N VAL A 418 25.39 19.16 -12.08
CA VAL A 418 24.50 20.00 -12.90
C VAL A 418 23.06 20.06 -12.39
N LYS A 419 22.55 19.00 -11.74
CA LYS A 419 21.16 18.94 -11.24
C LYS A 419 20.95 19.69 -9.92
N THR A 420 22.02 20.20 -9.30
CA THR A 420 21.93 20.99 -8.07
C THR A 420 21.80 22.50 -8.33
N GLU A 421 21.87 22.91 -9.60
CA GLU A 421 21.54 24.26 -10.04
C GLU A 421 20.03 24.49 -9.92
N ILE A 422 19.64 25.59 -9.25
CA ILE A 422 18.25 25.94 -8.98
C ILE A 422 17.60 26.45 -10.29
N SER A 423 17.07 25.56 -11.12
CA SER A 423 16.20 25.94 -12.24
C SER A 423 14.73 25.79 -11.83
N VAL A 424 14.06 26.93 -11.70
CA VAL A 424 12.65 27.08 -11.33
C VAL A 424 11.76 26.68 -12.51
N GLU A 425 11.35 25.40 -12.61
CA GLU A 425 10.13 24.98 -13.35
C GLU A 425 9.90 23.47 -13.28
N SER A 426 9.06 23.00 -12.34
CA SER A 426 8.60 21.60 -12.28
C SER A 426 7.08 21.53 -12.38
N LYS A 427 6.54 21.51 -13.60
CA LYS A 427 5.15 21.09 -13.85
C LYS A 427 5.10 19.57 -13.92
N HIS A 428 4.28 18.96 -13.05
CA HIS A 428 3.98 17.53 -13.08
C HIS A 428 3.36 17.11 -14.42
N GLN A 429 4.02 16.20 -15.14
CA GLN A 429 3.49 15.55 -16.35
C GLN A 429 2.46 14.47 -15.96
N THR A 430 1.21 14.66 -16.39
CA THR A 430 0.30 13.54 -16.64
C THR A 430 0.87 12.67 -17.75
N LEU A 431 0.79 11.33 -17.60
CA LEU A 431 1.19 10.37 -18.63
C LEU A 431 0.60 10.76 -19.99
N GLN A 432 1.46 10.87 -21.00
CA GLN A 432 1.09 11.26 -22.36
C GLN A 432 0.05 10.25 -22.90
N GLY A 433 -1.18 10.69 -23.17
CA GLY A 433 -2.28 9.80 -23.60
C GLY A 433 -1.99 9.06 -24.91
N LEU A 434 -2.40 7.78 -24.97
CA LEU A 434 -2.32 6.90 -26.16
C LEU A 434 -3.24 7.43 -27.28
N ALA A 435 -2.76 7.45 -28.52
CA ALA A 435 -3.49 7.99 -29.68
C ALA A 435 -3.75 6.91 -30.73
N PHE A 436 -5.01 6.50 -30.88
CA PHE A 436 -5.44 5.56 -31.92
C PHE A 436 -6.06 6.34 -33.08
N PRO A 437 -5.67 6.10 -34.34
CA PRO A 437 -6.22 6.83 -35.47
C PRO A 437 -7.70 6.49 -35.70
N LEU A 438 -8.49 7.52 -36.01
CA LEU A 438 -9.88 7.40 -36.45
C LEU A 438 -9.97 6.83 -37.88
N LYS A 439 -10.78 5.79 -38.05
CA LYS A 439 -11.13 5.25 -39.37
C LYS A 439 -11.89 6.31 -40.18
N GLU A 440 -11.72 6.30 -41.50
CA GLU A 440 -12.31 7.32 -42.39
C GLU A 440 -13.84 7.41 -42.28
N THR A 441 -14.53 6.30 -42.03
CA THR A 441 -15.98 6.27 -41.79
C THR A 441 -16.38 7.01 -40.50
N ALA A 442 -15.59 6.88 -39.43
CA ALA A 442 -15.79 7.60 -38.17
C ALA A 442 -15.54 9.10 -38.36
N LYS A 443 -14.50 9.48 -39.11
CA LYS A 443 -14.20 10.87 -39.45
C LYS A 443 -15.37 11.53 -40.20
N ARG A 444 -15.93 10.86 -41.20
CA ARG A 444 -17.10 11.35 -41.95
C ARG A 444 -18.34 11.50 -41.07
N ALA A 445 -18.58 10.54 -40.15
CA ALA A 445 -19.70 10.64 -39.22
C ALA A 445 -19.54 11.83 -38.25
N LEU A 446 -18.36 12.04 -37.69
CA LEU A 446 -18.08 13.19 -36.82
C LEU A 446 -18.26 14.52 -37.57
N GLN A 447 -17.87 14.60 -38.84
CA GLN A 447 -18.15 15.78 -39.70
C GLN A 447 -19.65 16.01 -39.92
N GLN A 448 -20.42 14.95 -40.16
CA GLN A 448 -21.88 15.05 -40.30
C GLN A 448 -22.55 15.48 -38.99
N LEU A 449 -22.01 15.04 -37.85
CA LEU A 449 -22.47 15.44 -36.53
C LEU A 449 -22.17 16.92 -36.26
N ALA A 450 -20.97 17.39 -36.61
CA ALA A 450 -20.60 18.81 -36.52
C ALA A 450 -21.50 19.70 -37.39
N GLN A 451 -21.92 19.22 -38.56
CA GLN A 451 -22.90 19.88 -39.44
C GLN A 451 -24.35 19.70 -38.99
N LYS A 452 -24.59 19.05 -37.83
CA LYS A 452 -25.92 18.74 -37.28
C LYS A 452 -26.84 17.94 -38.23
N ARG A 453 -26.28 17.22 -39.19
CA ARG A 453 -27.04 16.35 -40.11
C ARG A 453 -27.46 15.04 -39.45
N ILE A 454 -26.67 14.59 -38.48
CA ILE A 454 -26.98 13.46 -37.60
C ILE A 454 -26.96 13.96 -36.17
N ASN A 455 -27.70 13.28 -35.28
CA ASN A 455 -27.78 13.62 -33.86
C ASN A 455 -26.99 12.65 -32.97
N TYR A 456 -26.46 11.55 -33.52
CA TYR A 456 -25.82 10.51 -32.73
C TYR A 456 -24.72 9.78 -33.50
N VAL A 457 -23.58 9.55 -32.83
CA VAL A 457 -22.46 8.75 -33.33
C VAL A 457 -21.98 7.81 -32.23
N GLN A 458 -21.88 6.52 -32.53
CA GLN A 458 -21.28 5.52 -31.64
C GLN A 458 -19.96 5.00 -32.22
N LEU A 459 -18.90 5.07 -31.43
CA LEU A 459 -17.58 4.58 -31.79
C LEU A 459 -17.17 3.40 -30.91
N ARG A 460 -16.38 2.49 -31.50
CA ARG A 460 -15.69 1.41 -30.82
C ARG A 460 -14.19 1.46 -31.12
N LEU A 461 -13.39 0.96 -30.21
CA LEU A 461 -11.97 0.75 -30.37
C LEU A 461 -11.72 -0.70 -30.80
N ASP A 462 -11.07 -0.90 -31.93
CA ASP A 462 -10.57 -2.20 -32.40
C ASP A 462 -9.19 -2.42 -31.77
N VAL A 463 -9.12 -3.33 -30.80
CA VAL A 463 -7.90 -3.60 -30.01
C VAL A 463 -6.84 -4.33 -30.84
N GLU A 464 -7.24 -5.08 -31.87
CA GLU A 464 -6.29 -5.83 -32.70
C GLU A 464 -5.62 -4.94 -33.75
N LYS A 465 -6.39 -3.99 -34.31
CA LYS A 465 -5.91 -3.07 -35.35
C LYS A 465 -5.45 -1.72 -34.82
N GLU A 466 -5.68 -1.45 -33.54
CA GLU A 466 -5.35 -0.18 -32.88
C GLU A 466 -6.02 1.05 -33.55
N ILE A 467 -7.26 0.90 -34.00
CA ILE A 467 -8.03 1.96 -34.68
C ILE A 467 -9.37 2.22 -33.98
N ILE A 468 -9.89 3.44 -34.13
CA ILE A 468 -11.24 3.79 -33.67
C ILE A 468 -12.21 3.71 -34.86
N GLU A 469 -13.21 2.83 -34.75
CA GLU A 469 -14.19 2.54 -35.80
C GLU A 469 -15.59 3.07 -35.46
N LEU A 470 -16.33 3.45 -36.50
CA LEU A 470 -17.76 3.74 -36.41
C LEU A 470 -18.55 2.44 -36.26
N VAL A 471 -19.41 2.37 -35.24
CA VAL A 471 -20.40 1.29 -35.11
C VAL A 471 -21.64 1.63 -35.92
N HIS A 472 -22.28 2.75 -35.60
CA HIS A 472 -23.43 3.28 -36.35
C HIS A 472 -23.67 4.77 -36.05
N SER A 473 -24.50 5.39 -36.87
CA SER A 473 -24.95 6.79 -36.74
C SER A 473 -26.47 6.95 -36.85
N ASN A 474 -27.21 5.92 -36.40
CA ASN A 474 -28.66 5.91 -36.46
C ASN A 474 -29.26 7.04 -35.61
N PRO A 475 -30.30 7.75 -36.10
CA PRO A 475 -30.99 8.76 -35.33
C PRO A 475 -31.43 8.23 -33.97
N THR A 476 -31.12 8.99 -32.91
CA THR A 476 -31.43 8.63 -31.53
C THR A 476 -31.97 9.85 -30.83
N GLU A 477 -33.16 9.75 -30.25
CA GLU A 477 -33.74 10.77 -29.38
C GLU A 477 -33.44 10.43 -27.91
N THR A 478 -33.63 11.37 -27.00
CA THR A 478 -33.33 11.21 -25.55
C THR A 478 -33.89 9.91 -24.94
N PRO A 479 -35.14 9.49 -25.21
CA PRO A 479 -35.70 8.26 -24.64
C PRO A 479 -35.07 6.96 -25.17
N ASP A 480 -34.48 6.99 -26.35
CA ASP A 480 -33.84 5.83 -26.98
C ASP A 480 -32.36 5.71 -26.62
N LEU A 481 -31.77 6.76 -26.03
CA LEU A 481 -30.35 6.82 -25.68
C LEU A 481 -29.91 5.69 -24.73
N PRO A 482 -30.66 5.32 -23.66
CA PRO A 482 -30.34 4.18 -22.80
C PRO A 482 -30.21 2.86 -23.59
N ARG A 483 -31.05 2.65 -24.61
CA ARG A 483 -31.05 1.43 -25.43
C ARG A 483 -29.84 1.33 -26.36
N ARG A 484 -29.11 2.44 -26.58
CA ARG A 484 -27.91 2.46 -27.42
C ARG A 484 -26.64 2.07 -26.67
N VAL A 485 -26.67 2.05 -25.34
CA VAL A 485 -25.52 1.72 -24.50
C VAL A 485 -25.45 0.20 -24.30
N PRO A 486 -24.41 -0.49 -24.81
CA PRO A 486 -24.27 -1.94 -24.60
C PRO A 486 -23.94 -2.28 -23.14
N LYS A 487 -24.42 -3.44 -22.67
CA LYS A 487 -24.15 -3.92 -21.30
C LYS A 487 -22.87 -4.76 -21.17
N ASP A 488 -22.28 -5.17 -22.30
CA ASP A 488 -21.14 -6.09 -22.29
C ASP A 488 -19.83 -5.45 -22.77
N THR A 489 -19.91 -4.36 -23.55
CA THR A 489 -18.72 -3.77 -24.19
C THR A 489 -18.69 -2.25 -24.05
N PRO A 490 -17.49 -1.65 -23.87
CA PRO A 490 -17.36 -0.21 -23.74
C PRO A 490 -17.49 0.49 -25.08
N ARG A 491 -18.02 1.71 -25.06
CA ARG A 491 -18.25 2.53 -26.27
C ARG A 491 -18.05 4.01 -25.96
N TYR A 492 -17.72 4.75 -27.01
CA TYR A 492 -17.84 6.21 -26.99
C TYR A 492 -19.09 6.62 -27.75
N HIS A 493 -19.77 7.61 -27.24
CA HIS A 493 -20.96 8.16 -27.84
C HIS A 493 -20.85 9.67 -27.92
N PHE A 494 -21.23 10.22 -29.06
CA PHE A 494 -21.47 11.64 -29.22
C PHE A 494 -22.95 11.82 -29.52
N PHE A 495 -23.61 12.61 -28.68
CA PHE A 495 -25.05 12.81 -28.75
C PHE A 495 -25.37 14.31 -28.76
N LEU A 496 -26.24 14.73 -29.69
CA LEU A 496 -26.77 16.08 -29.76
C LEU A 496 -28.01 16.16 -28.85
N TYR A 497 -27.79 16.64 -27.62
CA TYR A 497 -28.84 16.78 -26.63
C TYR A 497 -29.66 18.05 -26.89
N LYS A 498 -30.89 17.83 -27.36
CA LYS A 498 -31.89 18.86 -27.63
C LYS A 498 -32.74 19.06 -26.36
N HIS A 499 -32.67 20.25 -25.76
CA HIS A 499 -33.37 20.54 -24.51
C HIS A 499 -33.75 22.01 -24.40
N SER A 500 -34.57 22.33 -23.40
CA SER A 500 -34.93 23.71 -23.06
C SER A 500 -34.35 24.06 -21.69
N HIS A 501 -33.62 25.17 -21.59
CA HIS A 501 -33.06 25.68 -20.34
C HIS A 501 -33.50 27.13 -20.16
N GLU A 502 -34.15 27.45 -19.03
CA GLU A 502 -34.64 28.79 -18.70
C GLU A 502 -35.56 29.43 -19.78
N GLY A 503 -36.21 28.61 -20.60
CA GLY A 503 -37.13 29.05 -21.66
C GLY A 503 -36.50 29.11 -23.07
N ASP A 504 -35.18 29.00 -23.19
CA ASP A 504 -34.48 28.95 -24.47
C ASP A 504 -34.25 27.51 -24.94
N TYR A 505 -34.39 27.28 -26.24
CA TYR A 505 -34.10 25.99 -26.86
C TYR A 505 -32.61 25.89 -27.22
N LEU A 506 -31.93 24.89 -26.66
CA LEU A 506 -30.50 24.66 -26.83
C LEU A 506 -30.23 23.27 -27.40
N GLU A 507 -29.20 23.20 -28.25
CA GLU A 507 -28.65 21.94 -28.76
C GLU A 507 -27.19 21.83 -28.30
N SER A 508 -26.93 20.92 -27.37
CA SER A 508 -25.60 20.75 -26.75
C SER A 508 -25.01 19.40 -27.08
N PHE A 509 -23.73 19.35 -27.46
CA PHE A 509 -23.05 18.08 -27.68
C PHE A 509 -22.60 17.48 -26.35
N VAL A 510 -23.06 16.26 -26.08
CA VAL A 510 -22.67 15.47 -24.92
C VAL A 510 -21.81 14.31 -25.39
N PHE A 511 -20.63 14.20 -24.79
CA PHE A 511 -19.78 13.03 -24.94
C PHE A 511 -20.08 12.06 -23.81
N ILE A 512 -20.35 10.81 -24.15
CA ILE A 512 -20.64 9.75 -23.18
C ILE A 512 -19.64 8.63 -23.39
N TYR A 513 -18.92 8.30 -22.33
CA TYR A 513 -18.07 7.13 -22.25
C TYR A 513 -18.81 6.07 -21.44
N SER A 514 -19.29 5.02 -22.11
CA SER A 514 -19.94 3.90 -21.44
C SER A 514 -18.94 2.80 -21.14
N MET A 515 -18.83 2.41 -19.88
CA MET A 515 -17.93 1.36 -19.43
C MET A 515 -18.66 0.35 -18.55
N PRO A 516 -19.17 -0.75 -19.13
CA PRO A 516 -19.86 -1.78 -18.34
C PRO A 516 -18.87 -2.59 -17.48
N GLY A 517 -18.49 -2.03 -16.33
CA GLY A 517 -17.76 -2.67 -15.23
C GLY A 517 -16.80 -3.83 -15.57
N TYR A 518 -17.04 -4.98 -14.92
CA TYR A 518 -16.16 -6.16 -15.00
C TYR A 518 -16.52 -7.15 -16.11
N SER A 519 -17.55 -6.88 -16.93
CA SER A 519 -17.83 -7.72 -18.11
C SER A 519 -16.76 -7.56 -19.19
N CYS A 520 -16.03 -6.43 -19.19
CA CYS A 520 -14.94 -6.14 -20.11
C CYS A 520 -13.57 -6.62 -19.57
N SER A 521 -12.62 -6.88 -20.46
CA SER A 521 -11.25 -7.20 -20.05
C SER A 521 -10.53 -5.96 -19.48
N ILE A 522 -9.56 -6.15 -18.57
CA ILE A 522 -8.73 -5.05 -18.03
C ILE A 522 -8.04 -4.29 -19.18
N LYS A 523 -7.56 -5.02 -20.20
CA LYS A 523 -6.90 -4.45 -21.38
C LYS A 523 -7.82 -3.46 -22.11
N GLU A 524 -9.06 -3.85 -22.39
CA GLU A 524 -10.03 -2.96 -23.03
C GLU A 524 -10.32 -1.73 -22.18
N ARG A 525 -10.53 -1.90 -20.86
CA ARG A 525 -10.79 -0.77 -19.97
C ARG A 525 -9.65 0.25 -19.96
N MET A 526 -8.41 -0.22 -19.88
CA MET A 526 -7.24 0.64 -19.89
C MET A 526 -7.10 1.37 -21.22
N LEU A 527 -7.32 0.70 -22.35
CA LEU A 527 -7.24 1.32 -23.68
C LEU A 527 -8.30 2.40 -23.88
N TYR A 528 -9.57 2.12 -23.54
CA TYR A 528 -10.63 3.13 -23.65
C TYR A 528 -10.42 4.31 -22.69
N SER A 529 -9.87 4.09 -21.49
CA SER A 529 -9.53 5.19 -20.59
C SER A 529 -8.38 6.05 -21.13
N SER A 530 -7.37 5.41 -21.73
CA SER A 530 -6.16 6.08 -22.23
C SER A 530 -6.38 6.86 -23.54
N CYS A 531 -7.22 6.34 -24.44
CA CYS A 531 -7.50 6.99 -25.74
C CYS A 531 -8.50 8.14 -25.65
N LYS A 532 -9.24 8.25 -24.54
CA LYS A 532 -10.31 9.24 -24.35
C LYS A 532 -9.82 10.68 -24.52
N SER A 533 -8.72 11.07 -23.85
CA SER A 533 -8.22 12.45 -23.88
C SER A 533 -7.80 12.86 -25.29
N ARG A 534 -7.06 11.99 -25.98
CA ARG A 534 -6.60 12.23 -27.36
C ARG A 534 -7.74 12.31 -28.36
N LEU A 535 -8.73 11.42 -28.24
CA LEU A 535 -9.92 11.46 -29.09
C LEU A 535 -10.68 12.80 -28.92
N LEU A 536 -10.85 13.26 -27.68
CA LEU A 536 -11.53 14.53 -27.41
C LEU A 536 -10.72 15.72 -27.92
N GLU A 537 -9.40 15.72 -27.75
CA GLU A 537 -8.50 16.74 -28.32
C GLU A 537 -8.63 16.80 -29.85
N GLU A 538 -8.65 15.65 -30.56
CA GLU A 538 -8.83 15.59 -32.02
C GLU A 538 -10.23 16.08 -32.44
N VAL A 539 -11.28 15.71 -31.68
CA VAL A 539 -12.66 16.13 -31.98
C VAL A 539 -12.89 17.63 -31.78
N GLU A 540 -12.40 18.19 -30.67
CA GLU A 540 -12.53 19.63 -30.38
C GLU A 540 -11.68 20.48 -31.34
N LYS A 541 -10.48 20.02 -31.70
CA LYS A 541 -9.54 20.77 -32.53
C LYS A 541 -9.84 20.69 -34.03
N ASP A 542 -10.07 19.50 -34.57
CA ASP A 542 -10.14 19.29 -36.03
C ASP A 542 -11.57 19.41 -36.56
N TYR A 543 -12.58 19.15 -35.72
CA TYR A 543 -14.00 19.18 -36.10
C TYR A 543 -14.80 20.31 -35.44
N HIS A 544 -14.16 21.13 -34.59
CA HIS A 544 -14.77 22.26 -33.88
C HIS A 544 -16.06 21.90 -33.14
N LEU A 545 -16.11 20.70 -32.58
CA LEU A 545 -17.27 20.17 -31.88
C LEU A 545 -17.09 20.45 -30.38
N GLU A 546 -17.63 21.58 -29.91
CA GLU A 546 -17.57 21.96 -28.50
C GLU A 546 -18.42 21.01 -27.66
N VAL A 547 -17.75 20.15 -26.89
CA VAL A 547 -18.40 19.20 -25.99
C VAL A 547 -18.82 19.92 -24.71
N ALA A 548 -20.12 20.16 -24.57
CA ALA A 548 -20.69 20.84 -23.40
C ALA A 548 -20.48 20.05 -22.11
N LYS A 549 -20.62 18.72 -22.17
CA LYS A 549 -20.41 17.84 -21.01
C LYS A 549 -19.80 16.50 -21.41
N LYS A 550 -18.89 16.01 -20.57
CA LYS A 550 -18.22 14.72 -20.66
C LYS A 550 -18.77 13.83 -19.55
N LEU A 551 -19.51 12.78 -19.92
CA LEU A 551 -20.15 11.84 -19.01
C LEU A 551 -19.43 10.50 -19.03
N GLU A 552 -19.30 9.89 -17.86
CA GLU A 552 -18.82 8.52 -17.69
C GLU A 552 -19.90 7.72 -16.97
N ILE A 553 -20.39 6.68 -17.61
CA ILE A 553 -21.48 5.84 -17.07
C ILE A 553 -21.09 4.37 -17.16
N ASP A 554 -21.58 3.56 -16.24
CA ASP A 554 -21.43 2.11 -16.28
C ASP A 554 -22.67 1.40 -16.86
N ASN A 555 -23.87 1.97 -16.66
CA ASN A 555 -25.13 1.47 -17.18
C ASN A 555 -25.90 2.54 -17.97
N GLY A 556 -26.45 2.14 -19.12
CA GLY A 556 -27.27 3.03 -19.96
C GLY A 556 -28.57 3.48 -19.31
N ASP A 557 -29.08 2.72 -18.34
CA ASP A 557 -30.33 3.03 -17.64
C ASP A 557 -30.24 4.34 -16.81
N GLU A 558 -29.02 4.84 -16.54
CA GLU A 558 -28.78 6.12 -15.86
C GLU A 558 -29.04 7.35 -16.75
N LEU A 559 -29.07 7.17 -18.07
CA LEU A 559 -29.26 8.25 -19.04
C LEU A 559 -30.73 8.66 -19.17
N THR A 560 -31.31 9.14 -18.08
CA THR A 560 -32.63 9.77 -18.08
C THR A 560 -32.55 11.22 -18.55
N GLU A 561 -33.68 11.78 -19.00
CA GLU A 561 -33.75 13.19 -19.39
C GLU A 561 -33.42 14.12 -18.21
N GLU A 562 -33.87 13.76 -17.00
CA GLU A 562 -33.55 14.48 -15.76
C GLU A 562 -32.05 14.45 -15.45
N PHE A 563 -31.41 13.29 -15.59
CA PHE A 563 -29.98 13.13 -15.35
C PHE A 563 -29.13 13.95 -16.33
N LEU A 564 -29.46 13.89 -17.63
CA LEU A 564 -28.78 14.70 -18.65
C LEU A 564 -28.94 16.20 -18.37
N TYR A 565 -30.14 16.62 -17.97
CA TYR A 565 -30.40 18.02 -17.64
C TYR A 565 -29.57 18.48 -16.44
N GLU A 566 -29.53 17.72 -15.34
CA GLU A 566 -28.75 18.04 -14.14
C GLU A 566 -27.24 18.07 -14.39
N GLU A 567 -26.73 17.17 -15.24
CA GLU A 567 -25.30 17.14 -15.55
C GLU A 567 -24.86 18.26 -16.48
N VAL A 568 -25.70 18.66 -17.44
CA VAL A 568 -25.42 19.80 -18.33
C VAL A 568 -25.60 21.12 -17.56
N HIS A 569 -26.63 21.22 -16.71
CA HIS A 569 -26.99 22.41 -15.92
C HIS A 569 -27.00 22.09 -14.41
N PRO A 570 -25.82 22.11 -13.75
CA PRO A 570 -25.71 21.73 -12.35
C PRO A 570 -26.47 22.68 -11.42
N LYS A 571 -27.28 22.10 -10.52
CA LYS A 571 -28.00 22.84 -9.48
C LYS A 571 -27.00 23.52 -8.54
N GLN A 572 -27.28 24.76 -8.13
CA GLN A 572 -26.48 25.45 -7.11
C GLN A 572 -26.46 24.63 -5.81
N HIS A 573 -25.26 24.45 -5.24
CA HIS A 573 -25.08 23.61 -4.05
C HIS A 573 -26.02 24.01 -2.92
N ALA A 574 -26.87 23.06 -2.50
CA ALA A 574 -27.63 23.20 -1.26
C ALA A 574 -26.65 23.45 -0.10
N HIS A 575 -26.88 24.52 0.64
CA HIS A 575 -25.99 24.94 1.72
C HIS A 575 -25.76 23.76 2.69
N LYS A 576 -24.48 23.41 2.92
CA LYS A 576 -24.12 22.24 3.73
C LYS A 576 -24.72 22.40 5.13
N GLN A 577 -25.59 21.48 5.53
CA GLN A 577 -26.17 21.48 6.87
C GLN A 577 -25.04 21.24 7.88
N ALA A 578 -24.75 22.25 8.70
CA ALA A 578 -23.69 22.20 9.69
C ALA A 578 -24.25 21.62 10.99
N PHE A 579 -23.75 20.45 11.39
CA PHE A 579 -24.02 19.92 12.73
C PHE A 579 -23.30 20.77 13.79
N ALA A 580 -23.96 20.97 14.94
CA ALA A 580 -23.37 21.71 16.05
C ALA A 580 -22.08 21.03 16.55
N LYS A 581 -21.03 21.83 16.82
CA LYS A 581 -19.79 21.32 17.42
C LYS A 581 -20.08 20.69 18.79
N PRO A 582 -19.38 19.60 19.18
CA PRO A 582 -19.52 19.02 20.50
C PRO A 582 -19.21 20.05 21.60
N ARG A 583 -19.84 19.90 22.76
CA ARG A 583 -19.56 20.75 23.92
C ARG A 583 -18.06 20.64 24.25
N GLY A 584 -17.39 21.79 24.34
CA GLY A 584 -15.97 21.85 24.66
C GLY A 584 -15.64 21.24 26.04
N PRO A 585 -14.35 21.11 26.39
CA PRO A 585 -13.93 20.45 27.63
C PRO A 585 -14.68 20.99 28.85
N ALA A 586 -15.33 20.09 29.59
CA ALA A 586 -16.07 20.46 30.79
C ALA A 586 -15.11 21.06 31.83
N GLY A 587 -15.42 22.26 32.32
CA GLY A 587 -14.66 22.91 33.42
C GLY A 587 -13.57 23.92 33.00
N LYS A 588 -13.53 24.42 31.75
CA LYS A 588 -12.69 25.58 31.43
C LYS A 588 -13.15 26.82 32.22
N ARG A 589 -12.45 27.14 33.32
CA ARG A 589 -12.67 28.30 34.20
C ARG A 589 -12.22 29.65 33.61
N GLY A 590 -12.30 29.87 32.30
CA GLY A 590 -11.88 31.14 31.71
C GLY A 590 -12.36 31.41 30.30
N HIS A 591 -12.61 32.68 29.99
CA HIS A 591 -12.88 33.15 28.64
C HIS A 591 -11.72 32.80 27.71
N LYS A 592 -12.04 32.46 26.45
CA LYS A 592 -11.01 32.26 25.41
C LYS A 592 -10.17 33.54 25.30
N ARG A 593 -8.89 33.43 25.62
CA ARG A 593 -7.93 34.54 25.44
C ARG A 593 -7.30 34.41 24.07
N LEU A 594 -7.12 35.53 23.37
CA LEU A 594 -6.22 35.58 22.23
C LEU A 594 -4.78 35.39 22.73
N ILE A 595 -4.05 34.43 22.15
CA ILE A 595 -2.62 34.31 22.38
C ILE A 595 -1.95 35.19 21.31
N LYS A 596 -1.77 36.48 21.62
CA LYS A 596 -0.97 37.38 20.78
C LYS A 596 0.49 37.33 21.25
N GLY A 597 1.42 37.10 20.32
CA GLY A 597 2.85 37.29 20.56
C GLY A 597 3.17 38.78 20.68
N THR A 598 4.08 39.15 21.58
CA THR A 598 4.49 40.54 21.85
C THR A 598 5.34 41.11 20.72
N GLY A 599 4.73 41.35 19.55
CA GLY A 599 5.39 41.94 18.37
C GLY A 599 4.46 42.71 17.43
N GLU A 600 3.13 42.62 17.57
CA GLU A 600 2.21 43.43 16.78
C GLU A 600 1.89 44.74 17.51
N THR A 601 2.77 45.72 17.35
CA THR A 601 2.47 47.12 17.67
C THR A 601 1.36 47.58 16.72
N ILE A 602 0.17 47.79 17.28
CA ILE A 602 -0.97 48.36 16.57
C ILE A 602 -0.58 49.79 16.17
N GLN A 603 -0.28 50.03 14.90
CA GLN A 603 -0.36 51.37 14.34
C GLN A 603 -1.85 51.68 14.18
N SER A 604 -2.36 52.49 15.10
CA SER A 604 -3.66 53.12 14.99
C SER A 604 -3.55 54.34 14.08
N SER A 605 -4.21 54.28 12.92
CA SER A 605 -4.82 55.43 12.25
C SER A 605 -5.99 54.94 11.42
#